data_AF-A0A9E7D3S2-F1
#
_entry.id   AF-A0A9E7D3S2-F1
#
_cell.length_a   1.000
_cell.length_b   1.000
_cell.length_c   1.000
_cell.angle_alpha   90.00
_cell.angle_beta   90.00
_cell.angle_gamma   90.00
#
_symmetry.space_group_name_H-M   'P 1'
#
loop_
_entity.id
_entity.type
_entity.pdbx_description
1 polymer ?
#
loop_
_entity_poly.entity_id
_entity_poly.type
_entity_poly.pdbx_seq_one_letter_code
_entity_poly.pdbx_strand_id
1 'polypeptide(L)'
;MPRLLALVVLLALPLTAQAQFASYCSGGVVADQFDTRVTPGATTRATYSVVLRNTQSAPRRVLVNVTASVLDRPNGAPISISPGQRLTVSLGYQTILPGTQALRGEGLANVTRVSCV
;
A
#
# COMPACT_ATOMS: atom_id res chain seq x y z
N MET A 1 -39.49 0.24 -45.04
CA MET A 1 -39.28 1.00 -43.78
C MET A 1 -40.37 0.54 -42.81
N PRO A 2 -40.12 0.06 -41.58
CA PRO A 2 -39.03 0.36 -40.62
C PRO A 2 -38.19 -0.88 -40.22
N ARG A 3 -36.86 -0.79 -40.01
CA ARG A 3 -36.13 -0.49 -38.75
C ARG A 3 -36.59 -1.32 -37.55
N LEU A 4 -35.86 -2.40 -37.24
CA LEU A 4 -35.81 -2.97 -35.89
C LEU A 4 -34.38 -2.95 -35.36
N LEU A 5 -34.28 -2.44 -34.14
CA LEU A 5 -33.09 -2.02 -33.43
C LEU A 5 -32.07 -3.15 -33.23
N ALA A 6 -30.80 -2.80 -33.43
CA ALA A 6 -29.67 -3.53 -32.87
C ALA A 6 -29.65 -3.34 -31.34
N LEU A 7 -29.76 -4.43 -30.59
CA LEU A 7 -29.57 -4.44 -29.14
C LEU A 7 -28.09 -4.77 -28.87
N VAL A 8 -27.28 -3.73 -28.66
CA VAL A 8 -25.89 -3.87 -28.20
C VAL A 8 -25.92 -4.08 -26.69
N VAL A 9 -25.76 -5.33 -26.26
CA VAL A 9 -25.56 -5.69 -24.85
C VAL A 9 -24.10 -5.42 -24.51
N LEU A 10 -23.82 -4.21 -24.00
CA LEU A 10 -22.53 -3.89 -23.36
C LEU A 10 -22.49 -4.55 -21.99
N LEU A 11 -21.86 -5.72 -21.92
CA LEU A 11 -21.43 -6.37 -20.68
C LEU A 11 -20.38 -5.48 -19.98
N ALA A 12 -20.85 -4.65 -19.06
CA ALA A 12 -19.99 -3.94 -18.11
C ALA A 12 -19.42 -4.97 -17.10
N LEU A 13 -18.26 -5.54 -17.43
CA LEU A 13 -17.44 -6.24 -16.44
C LEU A 13 -17.01 -5.21 -15.38
N PRO A 14 -17.25 -5.48 -14.08
CA PRO A 14 -16.68 -4.66 -13.03
C PRO A 14 -15.18 -4.95 -13.00
N LEU A 15 -14.41 -4.16 -13.74
CA LEU A 15 -12.98 -4.01 -13.48
C LEU A 15 -12.89 -3.41 -12.08
N THR A 16 -12.73 -4.25 -11.06
CA THR A 16 -12.21 -3.81 -9.77
C THR A 16 -10.75 -3.42 -9.99
N ALA A 17 -10.55 -2.24 -10.57
CA ALA A 17 -9.28 -1.54 -10.54
C ALA A 17 -9.04 -1.21 -9.06
N GLN A 18 -8.39 -2.12 -8.34
CA GLN A 18 -7.80 -1.80 -7.05
C GLN A 18 -6.82 -0.67 -7.36
N ALA A 19 -7.16 0.55 -6.96
CA ALA A 19 -6.32 1.71 -7.15
C ALA A 19 -4.96 1.41 -6.52
N GLN A 20 -3.95 1.18 -7.36
CA GLN A 20 -2.59 0.93 -6.90
C GLN A 20 -2.10 2.24 -6.28
N PHE A 21 -1.84 2.25 -4.98
CA PHE A 21 -1.48 3.48 -4.28
C PHE A 21 -0.12 4.00 -4.74
N ALA A 22 0.83 3.10 -5.04
CA ALA A 22 2.13 3.46 -5.57
C ALA A 22 2.78 2.28 -6.30
N SER A 23 3.65 2.59 -7.25
CA SER A 23 4.46 1.63 -8.00
C SER A 23 5.93 1.92 -7.78
N TYR A 24 6.72 0.87 -7.55
CA TYR A 24 8.13 0.93 -7.21
C TYR A 24 8.94 -0.01 -8.11
N CYS A 25 10.24 0.25 -8.18
CA CYS A 25 11.18 -0.59 -8.93
C CYS A 25 10.75 -0.81 -10.39
N SER A 26 10.41 0.27 -11.08
CA SER A 26 9.93 0.26 -12.47
C SER A 26 8.69 -0.61 -12.70
N GLY A 27 7.79 -0.70 -11.71
CA GLY A 27 6.58 -1.51 -11.79
C GLY A 27 6.72 -2.93 -11.26
N GLY A 28 7.92 -3.35 -10.86
CA GLY A 28 8.15 -4.69 -10.32
C GLY A 28 7.55 -4.94 -8.94
N VAL A 29 7.31 -3.88 -8.18
CA VAL A 29 6.68 -3.96 -6.86
C VAL A 29 5.62 -2.87 -6.76
N VAL A 30 4.39 -3.25 -6.41
CA VAL A 30 3.29 -2.31 -6.20
C VAL A 30 2.88 -2.28 -4.74
N ALA A 31 2.56 -1.11 -4.21
CA ALA A 31 1.83 -0.99 -2.96
C ALA A 31 0.34 -1.08 -3.27
N ASP A 32 -0.24 -2.24 -2.95
CA ASP A 32 -1.68 -2.47 -3.11
C ASP A 32 -2.46 -1.62 -2.08
N GLN A 33 -1.92 -1.39 -0.88
CA GLN A 33 -2.62 -0.68 0.20
C GLN A 33 -1.67 -0.07 1.25
N PHE A 34 -2.05 1.09 1.77
CA PHE A 34 -1.47 1.70 2.97
C PHE A 34 -2.51 1.72 4.09
N ASP A 35 -2.19 1.05 5.19
CA ASP A 35 -3.12 0.86 6.30
C ASP A 35 -2.70 1.62 7.53
N THR A 36 -3.72 2.10 8.24
CA THR A 36 -3.56 2.78 9.52
C THR A 36 -4.62 2.26 10.46
N ARG A 37 -4.18 1.67 11.56
CA ARG A 37 -5.06 1.23 12.64
C ARG A 37 -4.83 2.11 13.86
N VAL A 38 -5.89 2.78 14.31
CA VAL A 38 -5.86 3.59 15.53
C VAL A 38 -6.50 2.79 16.65
N THR A 39 -5.76 2.59 17.73
CA THR A 39 -6.21 1.91 18.93
C THR A 39 -6.32 2.93 20.06
N PRO A 40 -7.54 3.26 20.51
CA PRO A 40 -7.76 4.11 21.68
C PRO A 40 -7.23 3.46 22.95
N GLY A 41 -6.80 4.26 23.91
CA GLY A 41 -6.32 3.83 25.22
C GLY A 41 -5.87 5.02 26.07
N ALA A 42 -5.22 4.75 27.20
CA ALA A 42 -4.60 5.82 28.02
C ALA A 42 -3.67 6.71 27.18
N THR A 43 -3.01 6.09 26.19
CA THR A 43 -2.30 6.76 25.12
C THR A 43 -2.81 6.21 23.79
N THR A 44 -3.47 7.04 22.99
CA THR A 44 -3.95 6.63 21.65
C THR A 44 -2.75 6.28 20.77
N ARG A 45 -2.77 5.09 20.16
CA ARG A 45 -1.69 4.59 19.30
C ARG A 45 -2.18 4.37 17.88
N ALA A 46 -1.46 4.89 16.90
CA ALA A 46 -1.66 4.59 15.48
C ALA A 46 -0.55 3.67 14.98
N THR A 47 -0.91 2.50 14.45
CA THR A 47 0.03 1.55 13.82
C THR A 47 -0.14 1.59 12.30
N TYR A 48 0.97 1.52 11.58
CA TYR A 48 1.03 1.72 10.14
C TYR A 48 1.58 0.48 9.45
N SER A 49 1.02 0.14 8.28
CA SER A 49 1.52 -0.94 7.45
C SER A 49 1.31 -0.66 5.96
N VAL A 50 2.07 -1.35 5.12
CA VAL A 50 1.90 -1.35 3.67
C VAL A 50 1.80 -2.78 3.16
N VAL A 51 0.89 -3.03 2.23
CA VAL A 51 0.79 -4.29 1.50
C VAL A 51 1.54 -4.13 0.18
N LEU A 52 2.66 -4.82 0.05
CA LEU A 52 3.47 -4.84 -1.16
C LEU A 52 3.21 -6.11 -1.96
N ARG A 53 3.15 -6.01 -3.28
CA ARG A 53 3.02 -7.15 -4.19
C ARG A 53 4.13 -7.14 -5.22
N ASN A 54 4.80 -8.27 -5.37
CA ASN A 54 5.74 -8.48 -6.46
C ASN A 54 4.98 -8.87 -7.73
N THR A 55 5.08 -8.05 -8.77
CA THR A 55 4.40 -8.27 -10.06
C THR A 55 5.24 -9.06 -11.06
N GLN A 56 6.50 -9.35 -10.71
CA GLN A 56 7.45 -10.05 -11.56
C GLN A 56 7.35 -11.56 -11.40
N SER A 57 7.91 -12.28 -12.38
CA SER A 57 8.06 -13.73 -12.38
C SER A 57 9.26 -14.25 -11.55
N ALA A 58 10.07 -13.35 -11.00
CA ALA A 58 11.24 -13.66 -10.17
C ALA A 58 11.13 -13.02 -8.76
N PRO A 59 11.74 -13.62 -7.72
CA PRO A 59 11.81 -13.01 -6.40
C PRO A 59 12.43 -11.61 -6.45
N ARG A 60 11.94 -10.70 -5.61
CA ARG A 60 12.48 -9.34 -5.52
C ARG A 60 12.85 -9.00 -4.09
N ARG A 61 14.05 -8.44 -3.91
CA ARG A 61 14.47 -7.87 -2.63
C ARG A 61 14.15 -6.39 -2.59
N VAL A 62 13.52 -5.96 -1.51
CA VAL A 62 13.10 -4.57 -1.30
C VAL A 62 13.59 -4.04 0.03
N LEU A 63 13.96 -2.77 0.04
CA LEU A 63 14.18 -1.99 1.24
C LEU A 63 12.99 -1.07 1.43
N VAL A 64 12.41 -1.09 2.63
CA VAL A 64 11.33 -0.18 3.02
C VAL A 64 11.88 0.81 4.04
N ASN A 65 11.74 2.10 3.75
CA ASN A 65 12.17 3.17 4.62
C ASN A 65 11.00 4.13 4.90
N VAL A 66 10.92 4.63 6.12
CA VAL A 66 9.88 5.56 6.56
C VAL A 66 10.54 6.85 7.02
N THR A 67 10.21 7.97 6.37
CA THR A 67 10.79 9.28 6.67
C THR A 67 10.05 10.03 7.77
N ALA A 68 8.83 9.59 8.12
CA ALA A 68 8.09 10.13 9.25
C ALA A 68 8.74 9.72 10.59
N SER A 69 8.55 10.56 11.60
CA SER A 69 8.94 10.28 12.98
C SER A 69 7.99 9.26 13.63
N VAL A 70 8.17 7.99 13.26
CA VAL A 70 7.45 6.85 13.83
C VAL A 70 8.41 5.95 14.60
N LEU A 71 7.88 5.31 15.66
CA LEU A 71 8.59 4.33 16.47
C LEU A 71 8.53 2.96 15.80
N ASP A 72 9.52 2.11 16.06
CA ASP A 72 9.58 0.73 15.54
C ASP A 72 9.47 0.64 14.00
N ARG A 73 10.11 1.60 13.32
CA ARG A 73 10.23 1.63 11.87
C ARG A 73 11.03 0.43 11.35
N PRO A 74 10.84 0.01 10.08
CA PRO A 74 11.72 -0.94 9.43
C PRO A 74 13.19 -0.58 9.64
N ASN A 75 14.00 -1.56 10.04
CA ASN A 75 15.42 -1.38 10.34
C ASN A 75 16.31 -1.22 9.07
N GLY A 76 15.71 -1.09 7.89
CA GLY A 76 16.44 -1.04 6.63
C GLY A 76 17.07 -2.37 6.21
N ALA A 77 16.63 -3.50 6.77
CA ALA A 77 17.01 -4.81 6.24
C ALA A 77 16.22 -5.13 4.96
N PRO A 78 16.85 -5.66 3.89
CA PRO A 78 16.12 -6.03 2.70
C PRO A 78 15.21 -7.24 2.93
N ILE A 79 13.97 -7.12 2.47
CA ILE A 79 12.92 -8.13 2.57
C ILE A 79 12.75 -8.77 1.19
N SER A 80 12.69 -10.10 1.12
CA SER A 80 12.41 -10.81 -0.14
C SER A 80 10.91 -11.02 -0.31
N ILE A 81 10.39 -10.74 -1.51
CA ILE A 81 9.00 -10.97 -1.90
C ILE A 81 8.99 -11.94 -3.08
N SER A 82 8.40 -13.13 -2.90
CA SER A 82 8.31 -14.14 -3.95
C SER A 82 7.44 -13.66 -5.14
N PRO A 83 7.60 -14.26 -6.34
CA PRO A 83 6.79 -13.92 -7.51
C PRO A 83 5.28 -13.96 -7.21
N GLY A 84 4.54 -12.91 -7.58
CA GLY A 84 3.09 -12.81 -7.35
C GLY A 84 2.66 -12.67 -5.89
N GLN A 85 3.58 -12.77 -4.93
CA GLN A 85 3.25 -12.76 -3.51
C GLN A 85 2.87 -11.34 -3.05
N ARG A 86 1.87 -11.27 -2.15
CA ARG A 86 1.58 -10.10 -1.33
C ARG A 86 2.22 -10.25 0.05
N LEU A 87 2.87 -9.20 0.53
CA LEU A 87 3.52 -9.14 1.82
C LEU A 87 3.07 -7.87 2.57
N THR A 88 2.63 -8.04 3.81
CA THR A 88 2.35 -6.91 4.70
C THR A 88 3.61 -6.54 5.46
N VAL A 89 4.07 -5.30 5.32
CA VAL A 89 5.24 -4.77 6.01
C VAL A 89 4.78 -3.79 7.07
N SER A 90 5.21 -3.99 8.32
CA SER A 90 5.01 -3.02 9.39
C SER A 90 5.85 -1.78 9.11
N LEU A 91 5.22 -0.61 9.14
CA LEU A 91 5.89 0.69 8.99
C LEU A 91 6.18 1.35 10.34
N GLY A 92 5.80 0.71 11.44
CA GLY A 92 5.94 1.21 12.79
C GLY A 92 4.65 1.83 13.35
N TYR A 93 4.79 2.67 14.36
CA TYR A 93 3.66 3.29 15.05
C TYR A 93 3.96 4.68 15.59
N GLN A 94 2.91 5.42 15.91
CA GLN A 94 2.97 6.73 16.52
C GLN A 94 2.00 6.83 17.70
N THR A 95 2.45 7.51 18.75
CA THR A 95 1.57 7.97 19.83
C THR A 95 0.86 9.24 19.38
N ILE A 96 -0.47 9.24 19.44
CA ILE A 96 -1.30 10.36 19.01
C ILE A 96 -1.59 11.24 20.22
N LEU A 97 -1.04 12.45 20.19
CA LEU A 97 -1.33 13.50 21.17
C LEU A 97 -2.65 14.22 20.83
N PRO A 98 -3.32 14.84 21.82
CA PRO A 98 -4.47 15.69 21.56
C PRO A 98 -4.18 16.73 20.47
N GLY A 99 -5.09 16.87 19.50
CA GLY A 99 -4.93 17.78 18.37
C GLY A 99 -4.02 17.28 17.22
N THR A 100 -3.41 16.10 17.35
CA THR A 100 -2.62 15.48 16.27
C THR A 100 -3.45 14.43 15.52
N GLN A 101 -3.34 14.39 14.20
CA GLN A 101 -3.96 13.34 13.38
C GLN A 101 -2.93 12.29 12.96
N ALA A 102 -3.34 11.02 12.97
CA ALA A 102 -2.53 9.92 12.43
C ALA A 102 -2.35 10.07 10.91
N LEU A 103 -1.19 9.65 10.40
CA LEU A 103 -0.95 9.53 8.97
C LEU A 103 -1.95 8.53 8.37
N ARG A 104 -2.49 8.81 7.18
CA ARG A 104 -3.42 7.91 6.47
C ARG A 104 -3.25 8.06 4.96
N GLY A 105 -3.59 7.00 4.23
CA GLY A 105 -3.65 7.00 2.76
C GLY A 105 -2.40 7.62 2.12
N GLU A 106 -2.61 8.66 1.31
CA GLU A 106 -1.54 9.40 0.63
C GLU A 106 -0.50 9.99 1.59
N GLY A 107 -0.90 10.45 2.77
CA GLY A 107 0.03 10.96 3.77
C GLY A 107 1.02 9.90 4.24
N LEU A 108 0.56 8.66 4.39
CA LEU A 108 1.42 7.52 4.74
C LEU A 108 2.26 7.06 3.53
N ALA A 109 1.68 7.08 2.33
CA ALA A 109 2.42 6.79 1.09
C ALA A 109 3.56 7.78 0.86
N ASN A 110 3.32 9.08 1.08
CA ASN A 110 4.29 10.17 0.86
C ASN A 110 5.50 10.10 1.79
N VAL A 111 5.38 9.47 2.95
CA VAL A 111 6.49 9.28 3.90
C VAL A 111 7.12 7.88 3.82
N THR A 112 6.59 7.00 2.97
CA THR A 112 7.13 5.66 2.76
C THR A 112 7.92 5.63 1.46
N ARG A 113 9.11 5.02 1.49
CA ARG A 113 9.97 4.80 0.33
C ARG A 113 10.26 3.31 0.22
N VAL A 114 10.04 2.76 -0.97
CA VAL A 114 10.40 1.39 -1.29
C VAL A 114 11.43 1.45 -2.42
N SER A 115 12.59 0.84 -2.19
CA SER A 115 13.64 0.67 -3.19
C SER A 115 13.94 -0.81 -3.38
N CYS A 116 14.45 -1.18 -4.55
CA CYS A 116 14.91 -2.54 -4.79
C CYS A 116 16.42 -2.62 -4.73
N VAL A 117 16.91 -3.76 -4.26
CA VAL A 117 18.33 -4.08 -4.13
C VAL A 117 18.68 -5.36 -4.86
#